data_AF-A0AAN5BWV2-F1
#
_entry.id   AF-A0AAN5BWV2-F1
#
_cell.length_a   1.000
_cell.length_b   1.000
_cell.length_c   1.000
_cell.angle_alpha   90.00
_cell.angle_beta   90.00
_cell.angle_gamma   90.00
#
_symmetry.space_group_name_H-M   'P 1'
#
loop_
_entity.id
_entity.type
_entity.pdbx_description
1 polymer ?
#
loop_
_entity_poly.entity_id
_entity_poly.type
_entity_poly.pdbx_seq_one_letter_code
_entity_poly.pdbx_strand_id
1 'polypeptide(L)'
;MVMVIHRYGDDKPASEMIFSYGFLENERGGAKQIFLNLDIPEDDPLIMAKKRVCKAPPGLRLFDAPTAERGSTDWDSPFVWWLCVNQEDGLEFEVLQTNDGGREVKVSWKGEEIKDPNDIKSLLAKDPLWDIFQLRAVVTVLDRLESHFLILRETQIMVEEINHNEDMLALFRPEVYNTINSLRELEGKLLEKGIEDLVQQVSDVI
;
A
#
# COMPACT_ATOMS: atom_id res chain seq x y z
N MET A 1 -0.13 -21.53 -40.42
CA MET A 1 -0.98 -21.20 -39.25
C MET A 1 -0.17 -20.24 -38.40
N VAL A 2 -0.46 -18.94 -38.49
CA VAL A 2 0.26 -17.90 -37.73
C VAL A 2 -0.47 -17.75 -36.41
N MET A 3 0.16 -18.18 -35.31
CA MET A 3 -0.35 -17.93 -33.96
C MET A 3 -0.15 -16.45 -33.67
N VAL A 4 -1.23 -15.67 -33.76
CA VAL A 4 -1.22 -14.25 -33.38
C VAL A 4 -1.28 -14.21 -31.85
N ILE A 5 -0.12 -14.03 -31.23
CA ILE A 5 -0.01 -13.76 -29.79
C ILE A 5 -0.41 -12.28 -29.61
N HIS A 6 -1.60 -12.02 -29.08
CA HIS A 6 -1.96 -10.67 -28.62
C HIS A 6 -1.06 -10.37 -27.41
N ARG A 7 -0.12 -9.42 -27.55
CA ARG A 7 0.57 -8.85 -26.39
C ARG A 7 -0.46 -8.05 -25.59
N TYR A 8 -0.93 -8.62 -24.49
CA TYR A 8 -1.83 -7.92 -23.58
C TYR A 8 -1.04 -6.91 -22.77
N GLY A 9 -0.79 -5.71 -23.32
CA GLY A 9 -0.19 -4.56 -22.64
C GLY A 9 0.98 -4.89 -21.71
N ASP A 10 2.21 -4.73 -22.21
CA ASP A 10 3.53 -5.01 -21.58
C ASP A 10 3.75 -4.41 -20.15
N ASP A 11 2.75 -3.77 -19.57
CA ASP A 11 2.83 -3.02 -18.32
C ASP A 11 1.77 -3.39 -17.26
N LYS A 12 0.93 -4.40 -17.52
CA LYS A 12 -0.08 -4.83 -16.53
C LYS A 12 0.57 -5.43 -15.28
N PRO A 13 0.08 -5.17 -14.07
CA PRO A 13 0.53 -5.83 -12.83
C PRO A 13 0.39 -7.35 -12.85
N ALA A 14 1.29 -8.07 -12.15
CA ALA A 14 1.22 -9.52 -12.03
C ALA A 14 -0.10 -9.99 -11.40
N SER A 15 -0.58 -9.26 -10.39
CA SER A 15 -1.87 -9.50 -9.73
C SER A 15 -3.05 -9.31 -10.70
N GLU A 16 -3.02 -8.30 -11.58
CA GLU A 16 -4.05 -8.09 -12.59
C GLU A 16 -4.07 -9.22 -13.62
N MET A 17 -2.89 -9.71 -14.03
CA MET A 17 -2.76 -10.82 -14.97
C MET A 17 -3.44 -12.09 -14.43
N ILE A 18 -3.14 -12.44 -13.18
CA ILE A 18 -3.74 -13.62 -12.55
C ILE A 18 -5.24 -13.42 -12.33
N PHE A 19 -5.65 -12.27 -11.80
CA PHE A 19 -7.06 -12.03 -11.48
C PHE A 19 -7.96 -11.97 -12.72
N SER A 20 -7.50 -11.28 -13.77
CA SER A 20 -8.32 -11.00 -14.95
C SER A 20 -8.15 -12.03 -16.07
N TYR A 21 -6.98 -12.69 -16.14
CA TYR A 21 -6.63 -13.58 -17.25
C TYR A 21 -6.27 -14.99 -16.80
N GLY A 22 -6.06 -15.24 -15.51
CA GLY A 22 -5.83 -16.58 -14.96
C GLY A 22 -4.44 -17.16 -15.21
N PHE A 23 -3.48 -16.35 -15.68
CA PHE A 23 -2.11 -16.79 -15.92
C PHE A 23 -1.10 -15.70 -15.59
N LEU A 24 0.17 -16.11 -15.46
CA LEU A 24 1.34 -15.23 -15.36
C LEU A 24 2.28 -15.55 -16.52
N GLU A 25 2.95 -14.55 -17.09
CA GLU A 25 3.97 -14.77 -18.12
C GLU A 25 5.26 -15.35 -17.53
N ASN A 26 5.77 -16.43 -18.13
CA ASN A 26 6.89 -17.22 -17.59
C ASN A 26 8.21 -16.45 -17.45
N GLU A 27 8.44 -15.38 -18.22
CA GLU A 27 9.71 -14.62 -18.26
C GLU A 27 9.59 -13.23 -17.62
N ARG A 28 8.54 -13.02 -16.80
CA ARG A 28 8.26 -11.70 -16.23
C ARG A 28 9.30 -11.32 -15.17
N GLY A 29 9.88 -10.13 -15.32
CA GLY A 29 10.95 -9.63 -14.45
C GLY A 29 10.52 -8.98 -13.12
N GLY A 30 9.23 -8.69 -12.91
CA GLY A 30 8.77 -7.99 -11.69
C GLY A 30 7.25 -7.98 -11.50
N ALA A 31 6.78 -7.74 -10.28
CA ALA A 31 5.35 -7.66 -9.97
C ALA A 31 4.67 -6.41 -10.58
N LYS A 32 5.46 -5.35 -10.88
CA LYS A 32 5.05 -4.00 -11.28
C LYS A 32 4.38 -3.19 -10.17
N GLN A 33 3.44 -3.78 -9.45
CA GLN A 33 2.86 -3.14 -8.26
C GLN A 33 2.28 -4.17 -7.29
N ILE A 34 2.16 -3.75 -6.04
CA ILE A 34 1.40 -4.43 -4.99
C ILE A 34 0.55 -3.39 -4.26
N PHE A 35 -0.65 -3.80 -3.83
CA PHE A 35 -1.52 -2.98 -3.00
C PHE A 35 -1.67 -3.63 -1.63
N LEU A 36 -1.34 -2.88 -0.58
CA LEU A 36 -1.41 -3.32 0.80
C LEU A 36 -2.43 -2.49 1.56
N ASN A 37 -3.22 -3.15 2.39
CA ASN A 37 -4.16 -2.45 3.27
C ASN A 37 -3.38 -1.67 4.35
N LEU A 38 -3.88 -0.50 4.68
CA LEU A 38 -3.47 0.32 5.82
C LEU A 38 -4.68 0.50 6.73
N ASP A 39 -4.46 0.51 8.04
CA ASP A 39 -5.52 0.80 9.00
C ASP A 39 -5.04 1.80 10.06
N ILE A 40 -5.99 2.52 10.65
CA ILE A 40 -5.74 3.43 11.75
C ILE A 40 -5.56 2.63 13.04
N PRO A 41 -4.49 2.87 13.82
CA PRO A 41 -4.26 2.18 15.09
C PRO A 41 -5.47 2.25 16.02
N GLU A 42 -5.76 1.15 16.73
CA GLU A 42 -6.93 1.04 17.60
C GLU A 42 -6.89 2.01 18.79
N ASP A 43 -5.70 2.48 19.16
CA ASP A 43 -5.45 3.45 20.22
C ASP A 43 -5.58 4.92 19.76
N ASP A 44 -5.80 5.17 18.46
CA ASP A 44 -6.05 6.52 17.95
C ASP A 44 -7.44 7.02 18.41
N PRO A 45 -7.53 8.09 19.23
CA PRO A 45 -8.80 8.60 19.72
C PRO A 45 -9.70 9.15 18.61
N LEU A 46 -9.14 9.47 17.44
CA LEU A 46 -9.84 10.00 16.28
C LEU A 46 -10.19 8.93 15.25
N ILE A 47 -9.94 7.64 15.52
CA ILE A 47 -10.13 6.54 14.56
C ILE A 47 -11.49 6.58 13.84
N MET A 48 -12.59 6.73 14.58
CA MET A 48 -13.93 6.75 14.02
C MET A 48 -14.18 7.97 13.13
N ALA A 49 -13.61 9.13 13.50
CA ALA A 49 -13.76 10.37 12.76
C ALA A 49 -12.94 10.34 11.47
N LYS A 50 -11.68 9.92 11.55
CA LYS A 50 -10.78 9.73 10.41
C LYS A 50 -11.37 8.73 9.40
N LYS A 51 -11.85 7.56 9.85
CA LYS A 51 -12.50 6.56 8.97
C LYS A 51 -13.77 7.08 8.31
N ARG A 52 -14.52 7.98 8.97
CA ARG A 52 -15.76 8.55 8.43
C ARG A 52 -15.52 9.67 7.41
N VAL A 53 -14.48 10.47 7.61
CA VAL A 53 -14.19 11.65 6.78
C VAL A 53 -13.27 11.30 5.60
N CYS A 54 -12.29 10.43 5.81
CA CYS A 54 -11.37 10.01 4.76
C CYS A 54 -12.12 9.21 3.69
N LYS A 55 -12.08 9.70 2.44
CA LYS A 55 -12.70 9.05 1.28
C LYS A 55 -11.72 8.24 0.45
N ALA A 56 -10.42 8.31 0.79
CA ALA A 56 -9.38 7.57 0.10
C ALA A 56 -9.46 6.08 0.44
N PRO A 57 -9.04 5.20 -0.49
CA PRO A 57 -8.93 3.77 -0.18
C PRO A 57 -7.93 3.56 0.98
N PRO A 58 -8.27 2.73 1.99
CA PRO A 58 -7.43 2.50 3.16
C PRO A 58 -6.27 1.57 2.82
N GLY A 59 -5.30 2.08 2.07
CA GLY A 59 -4.17 1.29 1.62
C GLY A 59 -3.07 2.10 0.95
N LEU A 60 -2.08 1.34 0.54
CA LEU A 60 -0.80 1.77 0.00
C LEU A 60 -0.57 0.99 -1.28
N ARG A 61 -0.22 1.70 -2.34
CA ARG A 61 0.28 1.10 -3.57
C ARG A 61 1.79 1.29 -3.62
N LEU A 62 2.54 0.20 -3.69
CA LEU A 62 3.97 0.19 -4.00
C LEU A 62 4.12 -0.24 -5.47
N PHE A 63 4.98 0.43 -6.23
CA PHE A 63 5.15 0.15 -7.66
C PHE A 63 6.57 0.41 -8.15
N ASP A 64 6.97 -0.25 -9.23
CA ASP A 64 8.24 0.00 -9.90
C ASP A 64 8.25 1.42 -10.50
N ALA A 65 9.26 2.24 -10.19
CA ALA A 65 9.37 3.61 -10.70
C ALA A 65 9.75 3.59 -12.20
N PRO A 66 8.96 4.18 -13.11
CA PRO A 66 9.17 4.07 -14.55
C PRO A 66 10.45 4.76 -15.07
N THR A 67 11.02 5.69 -14.29
CA THR A 67 12.06 6.63 -14.73
C THR A 67 13.41 6.45 -14.04
N ALA A 68 13.55 5.50 -13.13
CA ALA A 68 14.80 5.29 -12.42
C ALA A 68 15.76 4.40 -13.21
N GLU A 69 16.94 4.93 -13.55
CA GLU A 69 18.04 4.18 -14.19
C GLU A 69 18.52 2.96 -13.35
N ARG A 70 18.05 2.84 -12.10
CA ARG A 70 18.41 1.77 -11.16
C ARG A 70 17.23 0.95 -10.61
N GLY A 71 16.09 0.93 -11.30
CA GLY A 71 14.99 0.03 -10.90
C GLY A 71 14.51 0.23 -9.46
N SER A 72 14.40 1.50 -9.04
CA SER A 72 13.83 1.89 -7.75
C SER A 72 12.31 1.74 -7.76
N THR A 73 11.73 1.88 -6.59
CA THR A 73 10.30 1.85 -6.35
C THR A 73 9.78 3.24 -6.01
N ASP A 74 8.47 3.41 -6.11
CA ASP A 74 7.74 4.56 -5.61
C ASP A 74 6.42 4.07 -5.00
N TRP A 75 5.81 4.92 -4.17
CA TRP A 75 4.62 4.56 -3.44
C TRP A 75 3.58 5.68 -3.41
N ASP A 76 2.32 5.28 -3.34
CA ASP A 76 1.19 6.20 -3.24
C ASP A 76 0.20 5.71 -2.19
N SER A 77 -0.13 6.61 -1.27
CA SER A 77 -1.19 6.41 -0.28
C SER A 77 -1.75 7.76 0.14
N PRO A 78 -2.92 8.16 -0.35
CA PRO A 78 -3.62 9.33 0.18
C PRO A 78 -4.09 9.09 1.63
N PHE A 79 -4.30 7.84 2.02
CA PHE A 79 -4.74 7.46 3.37
C PHE A 79 -3.65 7.69 4.44
N VAL A 80 -2.37 7.53 4.11
CA VAL A 80 -1.27 7.70 5.08
C VAL A 80 -1.25 9.08 5.74
N TRP A 81 -1.63 10.13 5.01
CA TRP A 81 -1.63 11.49 5.54
C TRP A 81 -2.63 11.68 6.69
N TRP A 82 -3.69 10.87 6.74
CA TRP A 82 -4.61 10.82 7.86
C TRP A 82 -4.06 10.01 9.04
N LEU A 83 -3.20 9.02 8.79
CA LEU A 83 -2.53 8.24 9.82
C LEU A 83 -1.47 9.04 10.57
N CYS A 84 -0.80 9.98 9.89
CA CYS A 84 0.39 10.64 10.43
C CYS A 84 0.12 11.85 11.34
N VAL A 85 -1.14 12.29 11.45
CA VAL A 85 -1.51 13.49 12.18
C VAL A 85 -2.61 13.24 13.19
N ASN A 86 -2.47 13.83 14.37
CA ASN A 86 -3.35 13.63 15.51
C ASN A 86 -3.96 14.96 15.98
N GLN A 87 -4.78 14.89 17.04
CA GLN A 87 -5.37 16.09 17.64
C GLN A 87 -4.30 17.07 18.13
N GLU A 88 -3.22 16.55 18.71
CA GLU A 88 -2.09 17.36 19.22
C GLU A 88 -1.34 18.10 18.13
N ASP A 89 -1.34 17.57 16.90
CA ASP A 89 -0.72 18.23 15.74
C ASP A 89 -1.62 19.34 15.16
N GLY A 90 -2.91 19.36 15.52
CA GLY A 90 -3.90 20.34 15.10
C GLY A 90 -5.04 19.79 14.24
N LEU A 91 -5.20 18.46 14.12
CA LEU A 91 -6.36 17.87 13.45
C LEU A 91 -7.57 17.84 14.40
N GLU A 92 -8.63 18.56 14.05
CA GLU A 92 -9.83 18.68 14.87
C GLU A 92 -11.06 18.19 14.12
N PHE A 93 -11.98 17.57 14.88
CA PHE A 93 -13.27 17.11 14.36
C PHE A 93 -14.40 17.66 15.23
N GLU A 94 -15.37 18.29 14.58
CA GLU A 94 -16.56 18.84 15.22
C GLU A 94 -17.82 18.17 14.66
N VAL A 95 -18.72 17.73 15.54
CA VAL A 95 -20.03 17.21 15.13
C VAL A 95 -21.02 18.35 15.10
N LEU A 96 -21.47 18.73 13.90
CA LEU A 96 -22.49 19.74 13.69
C LEU A 96 -23.85 19.07 13.54
N GLN A 97 -24.86 19.60 14.24
CA GLN A 97 -26.24 19.20 14.04
C GLN A 97 -26.84 20.07 12.93
N THR A 98 -27.36 19.44 11.89
CA THR A 98 -28.00 20.14 10.78
C THR A 98 -29.45 20.52 11.15
N ASN A 99 -30.01 21.53 10.47
CA ASN A 99 -31.35 22.07 10.77
C ASN A 99 -32.49 21.06 10.59
N ASP A 100 -32.26 19.99 9.83
CA ASP A 100 -33.16 18.85 9.63
C ASP A 100 -32.96 17.72 10.66
N GLY A 101 -32.08 17.92 11.65
CA GLY A 101 -31.78 16.94 12.70
C GLY A 101 -30.71 15.92 12.31
N GLY A 102 -30.11 16.02 11.12
CA GLY A 102 -28.92 15.26 10.74
C GLY A 102 -27.67 15.63 11.54
N ARG A 103 -26.61 14.83 11.36
CA ARG A 103 -25.29 15.08 11.96
C ARG A 103 -24.22 15.02 10.87
N GLU A 104 -23.50 16.12 10.72
CA GLU A 104 -22.33 16.23 9.86
C GLU A 104 -21.07 16.33 10.71
N VAL A 105 -19.96 15.78 10.20
CA VAL A 105 -18.65 15.91 10.83
C VAL A 105 -17.87 16.93 10.04
N LYS A 106 -17.57 18.06 10.66
CA LYS A 106 -16.65 19.06 10.14
C LYS A 106 -15.24 18.70 10.60
N VAL A 107 -14.28 18.84 9.71
CA VAL A 107 -12.86 18.61 9.99
C VAL A 107 -12.06 19.88 9.75
N SER A 108 -11.12 20.19 10.63
CA SER A 108 -10.23 21.34 10.53
C SER A 108 -8.78 20.97 10.80
N TRP A 109 -7.87 21.68 10.14
CA TRP A 109 -6.43 21.64 10.39
C TRP A 109 -5.99 22.99 10.94
N LYS A 110 -5.56 23.04 12.20
CA LYS A 110 -5.10 24.26 12.90
C LYS A 110 -6.08 25.45 12.73
N GLY A 111 -7.38 25.16 12.84
CA GLY A 111 -8.46 26.13 12.70
C GLY A 111 -8.93 26.43 11.27
N GLU A 112 -8.25 25.92 10.23
CA GLU A 112 -8.70 26.01 8.84
C GLU A 112 -9.56 24.80 8.48
N GLU A 113 -10.78 25.03 7.99
CA GLU A 113 -11.69 23.94 7.60
C GLU A 113 -11.18 23.20 6.34
N ILE A 114 -11.10 21.88 6.44
CA ILE A 114 -10.74 21.01 5.31
C ILE A 114 -12.00 20.74 4.49
N LYS A 115 -12.14 21.43 3.36
CA LYS A 115 -13.31 21.30 2.47
C LYS A 115 -13.33 19.98 1.71
N ASP A 116 -12.18 19.57 1.18
CA ASP A 116 -12.00 18.27 0.52
C ASP A 116 -11.02 17.42 1.35
N PRO A 117 -11.45 16.26 1.88
CA PRO A 117 -10.56 15.33 2.59
C PRO A 117 -9.32 14.89 1.80
N ASN A 118 -9.33 15.01 0.47
CA ASN A 118 -8.17 14.72 -0.37
C ASN A 118 -7.08 15.79 -0.29
N ASP A 119 -7.40 17.00 0.18
CA ASP A 119 -6.47 18.13 0.26
C ASP A 119 -5.52 18.06 1.47
N ILE A 120 -5.70 17.08 2.37
CA ILE A 120 -4.95 17.00 3.62
C ILE A 120 -3.43 17.06 3.39
N LYS A 121 -2.89 16.32 2.42
CA LYS A 121 -1.45 16.34 2.09
C LYS A 121 -0.99 17.75 1.72
N SER A 122 -1.76 18.45 0.88
CA SER A 122 -1.45 19.80 0.43
C SER A 122 -1.52 20.83 1.56
N LEU A 123 -2.35 20.60 2.58
CA LEU A 123 -2.40 21.41 3.79
C LEU A 123 -1.18 21.14 4.68
N LEU A 124 -0.86 19.87 4.93
CA LEU A 124 0.31 19.48 5.70
C LEU A 124 1.62 19.99 5.08
N ALA A 125 1.72 20.00 3.74
CA ALA A 125 2.90 20.47 3.02
C ALA A 125 3.17 21.98 3.17
N LYS A 126 2.21 22.76 3.66
CA LYS A 126 2.39 24.18 3.98
C LYS A 126 2.77 24.41 5.44
N ASP A 127 2.73 23.37 6.26
CA ASP A 127 3.00 23.46 7.69
C ASP A 127 4.51 23.55 7.96
N PRO A 128 4.97 24.36 8.93
CA PRO A 128 6.38 24.38 9.34
C PRO A 128 6.92 23.01 9.81
N LEU A 129 6.03 22.11 10.25
CA LEU A 129 6.39 20.75 10.66
C LEU A 129 6.24 19.71 9.53
N TRP A 130 6.17 20.14 8.27
CA TRP A 130 6.00 19.25 7.11
C TRP A 130 6.96 18.06 7.12
N ASP A 131 8.25 18.29 7.39
CA ASP A 131 9.27 17.25 7.39
C ASP A 131 8.97 16.14 8.43
N ILE A 132 8.36 16.50 9.57
CA ILE A 132 7.92 15.54 10.60
C ILE A 132 6.76 14.70 10.08
N PHE A 133 5.76 15.31 9.43
CA PHE A 133 4.62 14.58 8.88
C PHE A 133 5.03 13.68 7.73
N GLN A 134 5.96 14.14 6.88
CA GLN A 134 6.55 13.33 5.83
C GLN A 134 7.32 12.14 6.41
N LEU A 135 8.14 12.35 7.45
CA LEU A 135 8.88 11.27 8.10
C LEU A 135 7.92 10.24 8.71
N ARG A 136 6.87 10.68 9.44
CA ARG A 136 5.84 9.78 9.97
C ARG A 136 5.18 8.96 8.86
N ALA A 137 4.87 9.57 7.71
CA ALA A 137 4.27 8.87 6.58
C ALA A 137 5.21 7.80 6.02
N VAL A 138 6.46 8.14 5.78
CA VAL A 138 7.47 7.19 5.28
C VAL A 138 7.66 6.03 6.26
N VAL A 139 7.76 6.31 7.56
CA VAL A 139 7.91 5.27 8.59
C VAL A 139 6.67 4.37 8.67
N THR A 140 5.45 4.92 8.58
CA THR A 140 4.22 4.12 8.53
C THR A 140 4.17 3.20 7.30
N VAL A 141 4.62 3.69 6.15
CA VAL A 141 4.71 2.90 4.92
C VAL A 141 5.75 1.79 5.08
N LEU A 142 6.94 2.13 5.56
CA LEU A 142 8.03 1.19 5.80
C LEU A 142 7.61 0.05 6.72
N ASP A 143 7.06 0.37 7.89
CA ASP A 143 6.55 -0.62 8.85
C ASP A 143 5.50 -1.55 8.22
N ARG A 144 4.62 -0.99 7.37
CA ARG A 144 3.64 -1.80 6.65
C ARG A 144 4.28 -2.75 5.65
N LEU A 145 5.28 -2.31 4.89
CA LEU A 145 6.01 -3.14 3.94
C LEU A 145 6.76 -4.26 4.67
N GLU A 146 7.50 -3.92 5.73
CA GLU A 146 8.26 -4.88 6.55
C GLU A 146 7.34 -5.94 7.16
N SER A 147 6.22 -5.52 7.75
CA SER A 147 5.22 -6.43 8.31
C SER A 147 4.66 -7.38 7.26
N HIS A 148 4.38 -6.89 6.05
CA HIS A 148 3.87 -7.77 4.98
C HIS A 148 4.95 -8.71 4.44
N PHE A 149 6.19 -8.23 4.31
CA PHE A 149 7.32 -9.03 3.87
C PHE A 149 7.66 -10.14 4.87
N LEU A 150 7.56 -9.86 6.17
CA LEU A 150 7.70 -10.87 7.22
C LEU A 150 6.66 -11.99 7.06
N ILE A 151 5.38 -11.64 6.92
CA ILE A 151 4.31 -12.63 6.69
C ILE A 151 4.58 -13.45 5.42
N LEU A 152 5.04 -12.81 4.35
CA LEU A 152 5.38 -13.50 3.11
C LEU A 152 6.50 -14.53 3.33
N ARG A 153 7.55 -14.16 4.06
CA ARG A 153 8.68 -15.05 4.41
C ARG A 153 8.27 -16.19 5.35
N GLU A 154 7.47 -15.91 6.37
CA GLU A 154 6.99 -16.93 7.30
C GLU A 154 6.09 -17.95 6.57
N THR A 155 5.20 -17.48 5.71
CA THR A 155 4.35 -18.37 4.90
C THR A 155 5.16 -19.10 3.82
N GLN A 156 6.33 -18.61 3.43
CA GLN A 156 7.21 -19.29 2.48
C GLN A 156 7.74 -20.62 3.04
N ILE A 157 7.97 -20.70 4.36
CA ILE A 157 8.37 -21.94 5.03
C ILE A 157 7.30 -23.03 4.82
N MET A 158 6.02 -22.68 4.97
CA MET A 158 4.91 -23.61 4.74
C MET A 158 4.83 -24.05 3.27
N VAL A 159 5.09 -23.13 2.33
CA VAL A 159 5.13 -23.43 0.89
C VAL A 159 6.26 -24.42 0.59
N GLU A 160 7.43 -24.24 1.20
CA GLU A 160 8.56 -25.17 1.09
C GLU A 160 8.24 -26.54 1.67
N GLU A 161 7.57 -26.61 2.83
CA GLU A 161 7.11 -27.89 3.40
C GLU A 161 6.16 -28.63 2.46
N ILE A 162 5.23 -27.92 1.81
CA ILE A 162 4.33 -28.49 0.80
C ILE A 162 5.12 -29.02 -0.40
N ASN A 163 6.15 -28.29 -0.86
CA ASN A 163 6.99 -28.72 -1.99
C ASN A 163 7.78 -30.00 -1.70
N HIS A 164 8.20 -30.23 -0.46
CA HIS A 164 8.96 -31.42 -0.07
C HIS A 164 8.08 -32.64 0.23
N ASN A 165 6.75 -32.48 0.25
CA ASN A 165 5.81 -33.54 0.54
C ASN A 165 4.89 -33.80 -0.67
N GLU A 166 5.15 -34.89 -1.40
CA GLU A 166 4.40 -35.25 -2.61
C GLU A 166 2.90 -35.42 -2.36
N ASP A 167 2.50 -35.97 -1.20
CA ASP A 167 1.08 -36.15 -0.84
C ASP A 167 0.38 -34.81 -0.62
N MET A 168 1.07 -33.83 -0.01
CA MET A 168 0.53 -32.48 0.16
C MET A 168 0.49 -31.72 -1.16
N LEU A 169 1.53 -31.82 -1.98
CA LEU A 169 1.61 -31.17 -3.27
C LEU A 169 0.50 -31.68 -4.22
N ALA A 170 0.16 -32.96 -4.15
CA ALA A 170 -0.91 -33.59 -4.92
C ALA A 170 -2.32 -33.03 -4.63
N LEU A 171 -2.51 -32.30 -3.51
CA LEU A 171 -3.76 -31.62 -3.19
C LEU A 171 -4.01 -30.38 -4.07
N PHE A 172 -2.97 -29.84 -4.71
CA PHE A 172 -3.02 -28.63 -5.49
C PHE A 172 -2.95 -28.90 -7.00
N ARG A 173 -3.59 -28.04 -7.79
CA ARG A 173 -3.40 -28.04 -9.24
C ARG A 173 -2.01 -27.47 -9.55
N PRO A 174 -1.11 -28.19 -10.24
CA PRO A 174 0.28 -27.76 -10.44
C PRO A 174 0.39 -26.36 -11.07
N GLU A 175 -0.43 -26.08 -12.08
CA GLU A 175 -0.45 -24.79 -12.77
C GLU A 175 -0.81 -23.62 -11.85
N VAL A 176 -1.84 -23.81 -11.00
CA VAL A 176 -2.29 -22.80 -10.03
C VAL A 176 -1.22 -22.60 -8.97
N TYR A 177 -0.69 -23.69 -8.42
CA TYR A 177 0.34 -23.67 -7.40
C TYR A 177 1.60 -22.92 -7.88
N ASN A 178 2.10 -23.27 -9.06
CA ASN A 178 3.25 -22.61 -9.68
C ASN A 178 3.00 -21.13 -9.95
N THR A 179 1.79 -20.78 -10.43
CA THR A 179 1.41 -19.39 -10.70
C THR A 179 1.40 -18.55 -9.42
N ILE A 180 0.83 -19.07 -8.33
CA ILE A 180 0.79 -18.37 -7.04
C ILE A 180 2.20 -18.24 -6.44
N ASN A 181 3.03 -19.28 -6.52
CA ASN A 181 4.42 -19.17 -6.06
C ASN A 181 5.23 -18.16 -6.86
N SER A 182 5.01 -18.10 -8.17
CA SER A 182 5.65 -17.10 -9.03
C SER A 182 5.20 -15.68 -8.64
N LEU A 183 3.91 -15.47 -8.37
CA LEU A 183 3.41 -14.18 -7.88
C LEU A 183 4.08 -13.80 -6.55
N ARG A 184 4.13 -14.72 -5.59
CA ARG A 184 4.74 -14.50 -4.27
C ARG A 184 6.22 -14.10 -4.39
N GLU A 185 6.96 -14.76 -5.27
CA GLU A 185 8.37 -14.42 -5.52
C GLU A 185 8.51 -13.00 -6.11
N LEU A 186 7.67 -12.65 -7.09
CA LEU A 186 7.68 -11.32 -7.70
C LEU A 186 7.29 -10.22 -6.70
N GLU A 187 6.27 -10.45 -5.88
CA GLU A 187 5.83 -9.54 -4.83
C GLU A 187 6.90 -9.38 -3.75
N GLY A 188 7.55 -10.48 -3.35
CA GLY A 188 8.67 -10.46 -2.39
C GLY A 188 9.83 -9.59 -2.87
N LYS A 189 10.23 -9.72 -4.14
CA LYS A 189 11.28 -8.88 -4.73
C LYS A 189 10.89 -7.40 -4.78
N LEU A 190 9.62 -7.09 -5.04
CA LEU A 190 9.14 -5.71 -5.05
C LEU A 190 9.13 -5.11 -3.64
N LEU A 191 8.68 -5.87 -2.64
CA LEU A 191 8.67 -5.46 -1.23
C LEU A 191 10.09 -5.21 -0.70
N GLU A 192 11.02 -6.12 -0.99
CA GLU A 192 12.42 -6.00 -0.57
C GLU A 192 13.05 -4.69 -1.09
N LYS A 193 12.89 -4.41 -2.39
CA LYS A 193 13.35 -3.13 -2.98
C LYS A 193 12.66 -1.92 -2.36
N GLY A 194 11.35 -2.00 -2.14
CA GLY A 194 10.59 -0.91 -1.52
C GLY A 194 11.06 -0.59 -0.11
N ILE A 195 11.40 -1.62 0.67
CA ILE A 195 11.97 -1.48 2.00
C ILE A 195 13.36 -0.81 1.91
N GLU A 196 14.24 -1.28 1.03
CA GLU A 196 15.57 -0.69 0.83
C GLU A 196 15.49 0.80 0.45
N ASP A 197 14.64 1.15 -0.50
CA ASP A 197 14.45 2.54 -0.96
C ASP A 197 13.93 3.44 0.19
N LEU A 198 12.96 2.97 0.97
CA LEU A 198 12.41 3.75 2.08
C LEU A 198 13.39 3.88 3.25
N VAL A 199 14.19 2.85 3.55
CA VAL A 199 15.24 2.92 4.57
C VAL A 199 16.29 3.96 4.19
N GLN A 200 16.66 4.03 2.90
CA GLN A 200 17.54 5.09 2.41
C GLN A 200 16.87 6.46 2.56
N GLN A 201 15.59 6.60 2.20
CA GLN A 201 14.86 7.85 2.35
C GLN A 201 14.79 8.32 3.81
N VAL A 202 14.54 7.41 4.77
CA VAL A 202 14.55 7.74 6.21
C VAL A 202 15.95 8.18 6.66
N SER A 203 16.99 7.51 6.18
CA SER A 203 18.37 7.81 6.54
C SER A 203 18.85 9.16 5.99
N ASP A 204 18.31 9.62 4.86
CA ASP A 204 18.65 10.92 4.26
C ASP A 204 17.94 12.11 4.96
N VAL A 205 16.89 11.84 5.75
CA VAL A 205 16.09 12.86 6.45
C VAL A 205 16.59 13.09 7.90
N ILE A 206 17.35 12.15 8.46
CA ILE A 206 17.91 12.20 9.84
C ILE A 206 19.37 12.68 9.80
#